data_AF-A0A8T4Y5B5-F1
#
_entry.id   AF-A0A8T4Y5B5-F1
#
_cell.length_a   1.000
_cell.length_b   1.000
_cell.length_c   1.000
_cell.angle_alpha   90.00
_cell.angle_beta   90.00
_cell.angle_gamma   90.00
#
_symmetry.space_group_name_H-M   'P 1'
#
loop_
_entity.id
_entity.type
_entity.pdbx_description
1 polymer ?
#
loop_
_entity_poly.entity_id
_entity_poly.type
_entity_poly.pdbx_seq_one_letter_code
_entity_poly.pdbx_strand_id
1 'polypeptide(L)'
;MERFLPILNVIQTRLREILKRNESFMLTWDMPHIQAVGEDLVELANETCPELIKVEHRVLYVSLREAGLGIQDRVAAIQKGRLKASDKEYFRNVHEALGNICTKIETGEYYKALLDVASKRQEEAYARYK
;
A
#
# COMPACT_ATOMS: atom_id res chain seq x y z
N MET A 1 5.23 -10.33 17.42
CA MET A 1 4.69 -10.39 16.04
C MET A 1 3.17 -10.54 16.01
N GLU A 2 2.51 -11.22 16.96
CA GLU A 2 1.04 -11.40 16.96
C GLU A 2 0.22 -10.09 16.96
N ARG A 3 0.72 -9.02 17.59
CA ARG A 3 0.11 -7.67 17.54
C ARG A 3 0.02 -7.10 16.12
N PHE A 4 0.73 -7.68 15.15
CA PHE A 4 0.73 -7.26 13.75
C PHE A 4 -0.48 -7.78 12.97
N LEU A 5 -1.02 -8.94 13.33
CA LEU A 5 -2.13 -9.57 12.60
C LEU A 5 -3.41 -8.71 12.59
N PRO A 6 -3.84 -8.10 13.72
CA PRO A 6 -4.99 -7.21 13.70
C PRO A 6 -4.78 -5.99 12.78
N ILE A 7 -3.57 -5.43 12.76
CA ILE A 7 -3.23 -4.26 11.92
C ILE A 7 -3.28 -4.65 10.45
N LEU A 8 -2.69 -5.80 10.10
CA LEU A 8 -2.74 -6.34 8.75
C LEU A 8 -4.17 -6.57 8.27
N ASN A 9 -5.07 -7.05 9.15
CA ASN A 9 -6.47 -7.25 8.80
C ASN A 9 -7.19 -5.92 8.50
N VAL A 10 -6.95 -4.89 9.32
CA VAL A 10 -7.49 -3.54 9.08
C VAL A 10 -7.00 -3.00 7.73
N ILE A 11 -5.69 -3.11 7.46
CA ILE A 11 -5.10 -2.67 6.19
C ILE A 11 -5.69 -3.44 5.03
N GLN A 12 -5.78 -4.77 5.13
CA GLN A 12 -6.31 -5.61 4.07
C GLN A 12 -7.77 -5.25 3.73
N THR A 13 -8.62 -5.10 4.75
CA THR A 13 -10.04 -4.78 4.56
C THR A 13 -10.20 -3.43 3.88
N ARG A 14 -9.58 -2.38 4.43
CA ARG A 14 -9.67 -1.02 3.86
C ARG A 14 -9.04 -0.95 2.47
N LEU A 15 -7.89 -1.58 2.26
CA LEU A 15 -7.22 -1.59 0.95
C LEU A 15 -8.07 -2.30 -0.11
N ARG A 16 -8.77 -3.38 0.25
CA ARG A 16 -9.69 -4.08 -0.67
C ARG A 16 -10.83 -3.18 -1.12
N GLU A 17 -11.42 -2.42 -0.20
CA GLU A 17 -12.50 -1.47 -0.50
C GLU A 17 -12.01 -0.31 -1.39
N ILE A 18 -10.83 0.23 -1.11
CA ILE A 18 -10.19 1.27 -1.93
C ILE A 18 -9.94 0.75 -3.35
N LEU A 19 -9.37 -0.44 -3.49
CA LEU A 19 -9.08 -1.05 -4.79
C LEU A 19 -10.35 -1.28 -5.61
N LYS A 20 -11.41 -1.83 -4.98
CA LYS A 20 -12.69 -2.07 -5.65
C LYS A 20 -13.30 -0.79 -6.24
N ARG A 21 -13.25 0.32 -5.48
CA ARG A 21 -13.71 1.63 -5.98
C ARG A 21 -12.80 2.15 -7.08
N ASN A 22 -11.48 2.06 -6.89
CA ASN A 22 -10.51 2.53 -7.87
C ASN A 22 -10.67 1.86 -9.24
N GLU A 23 -10.93 0.54 -9.26
CA GLU A 23 -11.19 -0.19 -10.50
C GLU A 23 -12.37 0.44 -11.27
N SER A 24 -13.49 0.73 -10.60
CA SER A 24 -14.63 1.36 -11.25
C SER A 24 -14.32 2.76 -11.80
N PHE A 25 -13.51 3.54 -11.09
CA PHE A 25 -13.13 4.89 -11.52
C PHE A 25 -12.15 4.87 -12.70
N MET A 26 -11.30 3.84 -12.79
CA MET A 26 -10.39 3.66 -13.93
C MET A 26 -11.11 3.21 -15.21
N LEU A 27 -12.30 2.60 -15.13
CA LEU A 27 -13.09 2.27 -16.32
C LEU A 27 -13.55 3.52 -17.06
N THR A 28 -14.00 4.53 -16.32
CA THR A 28 -14.47 5.81 -16.85
C THR A 28 -13.40 6.91 -16.85
N TRP A 29 -12.25 6.66 -16.23
CA TRP A 29 -11.18 7.64 -15.99
C TRP A 29 -11.70 8.87 -15.23
N ASP A 30 -12.47 8.62 -14.17
CA ASP A 30 -13.03 9.64 -13.28
C ASP A 30 -11.94 10.23 -12.37
N MET A 31 -11.29 11.29 -12.85
CA MET A 31 -10.13 11.90 -12.17
C MET A 31 -10.43 12.40 -10.76
N PRO A 32 -11.55 13.11 -10.47
CA PRO A 32 -11.90 13.49 -9.10
C PRO A 32 -11.96 12.30 -8.14
N HIS A 33 -12.59 11.20 -8.55
CA HIS A 33 -12.68 10.03 -7.68
C HIS A 33 -11.37 9.23 -7.58
N ILE A 34 -10.54 9.22 -8.63
CA ILE A 34 -9.17 8.69 -8.55
C ILE A 34 -8.31 9.55 -7.60
N GLN A 35 -8.51 10.86 -7.55
CA GLN A 35 -7.84 11.71 -6.56
C GLN A 35 -8.22 11.31 -5.14
N ALA A 36 -9.51 11.10 -4.88
CA ALA A 36 -10.00 10.66 -3.58
C ALA A 36 -9.43 9.29 -3.16
N VAL A 37 -9.23 8.36 -4.11
CA VAL A 37 -8.49 7.11 -3.84
C VAL A 37 -7.08 7.38 -3.33
N GLY A 38 -6.38 8.35 -3.90
CA GLY A 38 -5.07 8.77 -3.43
C GLY A 38 -5.10 9.34 -2.00
N GLU A 39 -6.15 10.08 -1.65
CA GLU A 39 -6.38 10.62 -0.30
C GLU A 39 -6.66 9.48 0.71
N ASP A 40 -7.54 8.55 0.36
CA ASP A 40 -7.90 7.38 1.19
C ASP A 40 -6.69 6.48 1.50
N LEU A 41 -5.74 6.36 0.57
CA LEU A 41 -4.48 5.61 0.78
C LEU A 41 -3.55 6.31 1.77
N VAL A 42 -3.41 7.64 1.66
CA VAL A 42 -2.60 8.43 2.60
C VAL A 42 -3.22 8.39 3.99
N GLU A 43 -4.54 8.49 4.08
CA GLU A 43 -5.28 8.38 5.34
C GLU A 43 -5.06 6.99 5.97
N LEU A 44 -5.26 5.91 5.22
CA LEU A 44 -5.03 4.54 5.71
C LEU A 44 -3.58 4.36 6.22
N ALA A 45 -2.60 4.92 5.52
CA ALA A 45 -1.22 4.89 5.96
C ALA A 45 -1.05 5.62 7.30
N ASN A 46 -1.61 6.82 7.44
CA ASN A 46 -1.47 7.64 8.65
C ASN A 46 -2.17 7.01 9.85
N GLU A 47 -3.37 6.47 9.69
CA GLU A 47 -4.13 5.79 10.75
C GLU A 47 -3.38 4.56 11.29
N THR A 48 -2.74 3.81 10.40
CA THR A 48 -2.05 2.56 10.76
C THR A 48 -0.60 2.78 11.17
N CYS A 49 -0.03 3.97 10.89
CA CYS A 49 1.36 4.32 11.18
C CYS A 49 1.78 4.09 12.65
N PRO A 50 1.03 4.52 13.68
CA PRO A 50 1.43 4.31 15.07
C PRO A 50 1.60 2.83 15.41
N GLU A 51 0.71 1.99 14.91
CA GLU A 51 0.74 0.55 15.15
C GLU A 51 1.82 -0.15 14.32
N LEU A 52 2.03 0.29 13.07
CA LEU A 52 3.13 -0.16 12.22
C LEU A 52 4.51 0.22 12.78
N ILE A 53 4.63 1.34 13.49
CA ILE A 53 5.88 1.71 14.19
C ILE A 53 6.16 0.78 15.35
N LYS A 54 5.15 0.40 16.14
CA LYS A 54 5.30 -0.50 17.30
C LYS A 54 5.82 -1.89 16.92
N VAL A 55 5.63 -2.30 15.68
CA VAL A 55 6.15 -3.56 15.13
C VAL A 55 7.33 -3.35 14.17
N GLU A 56 7.94 -2.17 14.19
CA GLU A 56 9.09 -1.75 13.36
C GLU A 56 8.87 -1.91 11.84
N HIS A 57 7.61 -1.92 11.41
CA HIS A 57 7.22 -2.28 10.06
C HIS A 57 6.90 -1.03 9.22
N ARG A 58 7.94 -0.27 8.87
CA ARG A 58 7.79 1.00 8.13
C ARG A 58 7.46 0.83 6.64
N VAL A 59 7.77 -0.32 6.04
CA VAL A 59 7.65 -0.47 4.58
C VAL A 59 6.18 -0.43 4.12
N LEU A 60 5.24 -1.03 4.87
CA LEU A 60 3.81 -0.99 4.50
C LEU A 60 3.24 0.43 4.57
N TYR A 61 3.61 1.19 5.61
CA TYR A 61 3.27 2.60 5.73
C TYR A 61 3.77 3.40 4.53
N VAL A 62 5.05 3.24 4.19
CA VAL A 62 5.69 3.97 3.08
C VAL A 62 5.02 3.61 1.77
N SER A 63 4.82 2.31 1.48
CA SER A 63 4.19 1.86 0.23
C SER A 63 2.80 2.44 0.02
N LEU A 64 1.94 2.45 1.05
CA LEU A 64 0.59 3.02 0.96
C LEU A 64 0.64 4.54 0.76
N ARG A 65 1.46 5.23 1.56
CA ARG A 65 1.57 6.69 1.50
C ARG A 65 2.14 7.16 0.17
N GLU A 66 3.19 6.53 -0.34
CA GLU A 66 3.82 6.88 -1.62
C GLU A 66 2.89 6.59 -2.80
N ALA A 67 2.15 5.48 -2.77
CA ALA A 67 1.13 5.22 -3.78
C ALA A 67 0.04 6.30 -3.78
N GLY A 68 -0.46 6.68 -2.61
CA GLY A 68 -1.47 7.73 -2.48
C GLY A 68 -0.98 9.09 -2.97
N LEU A 69 0.21 9.52 -2.57
CA LEU A 69 0.82 10.77 -3.05
C LEU A 69 1.10 10.75 -4.55
N GLY A 70 1.63 9.63 -5.07
CA GLY A 70 1.90 9.49 -6.49
C GLY A 70 0.64 9.56 -7.36
N ILE A 71 -0.49 9.02 -6.88
CA ILE A 71 -1.81 9.19 -7.52
C ILE A 71 -2.20 10.68 -7.53
N GLN A 72 -2.13 11.36 -6.38
CA GLN A 72 -2.49 12.78 -6.28
C GLN A 72 -1.64 13.66 -7.20
N ASP A 73 -0.33 13.46 -7.21
CA ASP A 73 0.61 14.18 -8.09
C ASP A 73 0.29 13.94 -9.56
N ARG A 74 -0.03 12.69 -9.93
CA ARG A 74 -0.37 12.34 -11.31
C ARG A 74 -1.69 12.99 -11.73
N VAL A 75 -2.72 12.96 -10.88
CA VAL A 75 -4.00 13.62 -11.15
C VAL A 75 -3.80 15.13 -11.32
N ALA A 76 -3.03 15.78 -10.44
CA ALA A 76 -2.73 17.20 -10.54
C ALA A 76 -2.00 17.57 -11.85
N ALA A 77 -1.09 16.70 -12.32
CA ALA A 77 -0.43 16.87 -13.62
C ALA A 77 -1.41 16.74 -14.80
N ILE A 78 -2.35 15.78 -14.73
CA ILE A 78 -3.38 15.57 -15.75
C ILE A 78 -4.36 16.75 -15.81
N GLN A 79 -4.77 17.29 -14.65
CA GLN A 79 -5.67 18.45 -14.58
C GLN A 79 -5.07 19.70 -15.25
N LYS A 80 -3.74 19.82 -15.27
CA LYS A 80 -3.01 20.90 -15.98
C LYS A 80 -2.81 20.61 -17.47
N GLY A 81 -3.19 19.43 -17.95
CA GLY A 81 -2.92 18.95 -19.30
C GLY A 81 -4.02 18.03 -19.82
N ARG A 82 -3.61 16.94 -20.47
CA ARG A 82 -4.52 15.91 -21.01
C ARG A 82 -4.07 14.54 -20.54
N LEU A 83 -5.04 13.68 -20.22
CA LEU A 83 -4.81 12.28 -19.88
C LEU A 83 -4.12 11.54 -21.03
N LYS A 84 -2.96 10.93 -20.77
CA LYS A 84 -2.17 10.15 -21.73
C LYS A 84 -2.28 8.66 -21.45
N ALA A 85 -1.87 7.84 -22.43
CA ALA A 85 -1.80 6.39 -22.26
C ALA A 85 -0.85 5.96 -21.12
N SER A 86 0.27 6.68 -20.95
CA SER A 86 1.22 6.47 -19.87
C SER A 86 0.63 6.72 -18.47
N ASP A 87 -0.30 7.67 -18.35
CA ASP A 87 -0.97 7.94 -17.08
C ASP A 87 -1.93 6.79 -16.73
N LYS A 88 -2.65 6.28 -17.73
CA LYS A 88 -3.52 5.10 -17.58
C LYS A 88 -2.74 3.87 -17.16
N GLU A 89 -1.56 3.67 -17.76
CA GLU A 89 -0.64 2.60 -17.38
C GLU A 89 -0.12 2.77 -15.95
N TYR A 90 0.27 3.99 -15.57
CA TYR A 90 0.67 4.30 -14.21
C TYR A 90 -0.41 3.90 -13.18
N PHE A 91 -1.66 4.33 -13.39
CA PHE A 91 -2.75 3.99 -12.45
C PHE A 91 -3.01 2.49 -12.37
N ARG A 92 -2.96 1.77 -13.50
CA ARG A 92 -3.08 0.29 -13.50
C ARG A 92 -1.94 -0.37 -12.74
N ASN A 93 -0.70 0.04 -12.99
CA ASN A 93 0.46 -0.54 -12.31
C ASN A 93 0.41 -0.31 -10.79
N VAL A 94 -0.02 0.88 -10.35
CA VAL A 94 -0.23 1.17 -8.93
C VAL A 94 -1.35 0.30 -8.35
N HIS A 95 -2.48 0.19 -9.05
CA HIS A 95 -3.60 -0.67 -8.63
C HIS A 95 -3.17 -2.13 -8.49
N GLU A 96 -2.45 -2.69 -9.47
CA GLU A 96 -1.96 -4.06 -9.45
C GLU A 96 -0.95 -4.29 -8.33
N ALA A 97 -0.01 -3.35 -8.11
CA ALA A 97 0.96 -3.44 -7.03
C ALA A 97 0.28 -3.45 -5.65
N LEU A 98 -0.69 -2.57 -5.43
CA LEU A 98 -1.49 -2.52 -4.21
C LEU A 98 -2.38 -3.78 -4.07
N GLY A 99 -2.94 -4.28 -5.16
CA GLY A 99 -3.67 -5.55 -5.21
C GLY A 99 -2.80 -6.73 -4.77
N ASN A 100 -1.57 -6.80 -5.26
CA ASN A 100 -0.61 -7.82 -4.86
C ASN A 100 -0.28 -7.76 -3.37
N ILE A 101 -0.12 -6.56 -2.80
CA ILE A 101 0.06 -6.39 -1.36
C ILE A 101 -1.18 -6.89 -0.61
N CYS A 102 -2.38 -6.47 -1.05
CA CYS A 102 -3.64 -6.85 -0.42
C CYS A 102 -3.84 -8.37 -0.41
N THR A 103 -3.58 -9.04 -1.53
CA THR A 103 -3.66 -10.50 -1.66
C THR A 103 -2.66 -11.20 -0.76
N LYS A 104 -1.40 -10.73 -0.71
CA LYS A 104 -0.39 -11.33 0.17
C LYS A 104 -0.72 -11.20 1.65
N ILE A 105 -1.39 -10.11 2.05
CA ILE A 105 -1.88 -9.98 3.42
C ILE A 105 -3.02 -10.98 3.67
N GLU A 106 -3.97 -11.08 2.74
CA GLU A 106 -5.10 -12.01 2.82
C GLU A 106 -4.67 -13.48 2.89
N THR A 107 -3.68 -13.91 2.09
CA THR A 107 -3.17 -15.29 2.11
C THR A 107 -2.19 -15.57 3.25
N GLY A 108 -1.82 -14.55 4.03
CA GLY A 108 -0.81 -14.65 5.10
C GLY A 108 0.64 -14.72 4.60
N GLU A 109 0.87 -14.73 3.28
CA GLU A 109 2.21 -14.69 2.68
C GLU A 109 3.02 -13.48 3.14
N TYR A 110 2.37 -12.33 3.28
CA TYR A 110 3.01 -11.11 3.75
C TYR A 110 3.57 -11.29 5.16
N TYR A 111 2.75 -11.82 6.07
CA TYR A 111 3.16 -12.05 7.45
C TYR A 111 4.28 -13.08 7.54
N LYS A 112 4.20 -14.16 6.76
CA LYS A 112 5.25 -15.18 6.69
C LYS A 112 6.59 -14.61 6.21
N ALA A 113 6.58 -13.82 5.13
CA ALA A 113 7.79 -13.17 4.64
C ALA A 113 8.45 -12.27 5.69
N LEU A 114 7.65 -11.62 6.55
CA LEU A 114 8.17 -10.81 7.63
C LEU A 114 8.79 -11.62 8.76
N LEU A 115 8.18 -12.75 9.12
CA LEU A 115 8.78 -13.68 10.08
C LEU A 115 10.12 -14.18 9.56
N ASP A 116 10.22 -14.55 8.28
CA ASP A 116 11.46 -15.03 7.67
C ASP A 116 12.57 -13.96 7.71
N VAL A 117 12.24 -12.70 7.41
CA VAL A 117 13.20 -11.58 7.50
C VAL A 117 13.64 -11.33 8.95
N ALA A 118 12.72 -11.39 9.90
CA ALA A 118 13.03 -11.18 11.31
C ALA A 118 13.97 -12.28 11.84
N SER A 119 13.70 -13.55 11.50
CA SER A 119 14.54 -14.69 11.87
C SER A 119 15.95 -14.56 11.31
N LYS A 120 16.10 -14.22 10.03
CA LYS A 120 17.44 -14.01 9.41
C LYS A 120 18.23 -12.91 10.10
N ARG A 121 17.59 -11.79 10.46
CA ARG A 121 18.24 -10.70 11.21
C ARG A 121 18.73 -11.15 12.58
N GLN A 122 17.99 -12.03 13.26
CA GLN A 122 18.43 -12.59 14.55
C GLN A 122 19.63 -13.52 14.39
N GLU A 123 19.63 -14.39 13.38
CA GLU A 123 20.76 -15.27 13.06
C GLU A 123 22.03 -14.46 12.75
N GLU A 124 21.91 -13.44 11.89
CA GLU A 124 23.02 -12.54 11.55
C GLU A 124 23.54 -11.76 12.75
N ALA A 125 22.65 -11.27 13.62
CA ALA A 125 23.05 -10.59 14.85
C ALA A 125 23.82 -11.54 15.77
N TYR A 126 23.35 -12.77 15.95
CA TYR A 126 24.01 -13.77 16.79
C TYR A 126 25.39 -14.17 16.24
N ALA A 127 25.53 -14.29 14.92
CA ALA A 127 26.80 -14.59 14.27
C ALA A 127 27.85 -13.47 14.40
N ARG A 128 27.44 -12.21 14.58
CA ARG A 128 28.35 -11.06 14.77
C ARG A 128 28.95 -10.95 16.17
N TYR A 129 28.39 -11.64 17.16
CA TYR A 129 28.87 -11.64 18.55
C TYR A 129 29.63 -12.92 18.92
N LYS A 130 30.02 -13.72 17.92
CA LYS A 130 30.79 -14.96 18.06
C LYS A 130 32.13 -14.83 17.37
#